data_AF-A0A2N5K368-F1
#
_entry.id   AF-A0A2N5K368-F1
#
_cell.length_a   1.000
_cell.length_b   1.000
_cell.length_c   1.000
_cell.angle_alpha   90.00
_cell.angle_beta   90.00
_cell.angle_gamma   90.00
#
_symmetry.space_group_name_H-M   'P 1'
#
loop_
_entity.id
_entity.type
_entity.pdbx_description
1 polymer ?
#
loop_
_entity_poly.entity_id
_entity_poly.type
_entity_poly.pdbx_seq_one_letter_code
_entity_poly.pdbx_strand_id
1 'polypeptide(L)'
;MAMTLPPLAGLASYHQAAQPGLGVEENVQRFWRYAWFEKRLLDVALYWLASTPEWEAKEALGLHSHLDALHVAALRQRVSEMRNPAPRMDVSPDEAIDRFFAELLTATDTLEKIVGVYGVLRPALLEAYRAHYANSNPVADYPTRYMLRHLIVDHEEINAWGHEAVAAIVATEGDRERAQAWQAHLTQYLQAAGGIAGGDEKPAQLPAPRATGTFRPDYYPRRDERFAMRWNFSNPQRQVSLNEDVPLDERTLALMCRRIVEMDVPEYMARIIAESQDEPWEYYVEMTR
;
A
#
# COMPACT_ATOMS: atom_id res chain seq x y z
N MET A 1 1.25 -33.31 41.01
CA MET A 1 0.39 -32.57 40.06
C MET A 1 0.84 -32.95 38.66
N ALA A 2 -0.06 -33.38 37.78
CA ALA A 2 0.31 -33.67 36.40
C ALA A 2 0.69 -32.34 35.71
N MET A 3 1.87 -32.28 35.08
CA MET A 3 2.22 -31.12 34.26
C MET A 3 1.28 -31.07 33.06
N THR A 4 0.44 -30.05 32.98
CA THR A 4 -0.43 -29.82 31.82
C THR A 4 0.24 -28.75 30.95
N LEU A 5 0.79 -29.18 29.81
CA LEU A 5 1.29 -28.25 28.81
C LEU A 5 0.12 -27.54 28.10
N PRO A 6 0.28 -26.28 27.64
CA PRO A 6 -0.73 -25.62 26.83
C PRO A 6 -1.06 -26.43 25.56
N PRO A 7 -2.35 -26.61 25.22
CA PRO A 7 -2.73 -27.36 24.01
C PRO A 7 -2.39 -26.57 22.74
N LEU A 8 -2.33 -27.28 21.61
CA LEU A 8 -2.23 -26.69 20.26
C LEU A 8 -1.09 -25.67 20.11
N ALA A 9 0.03 -25.89 20.78
CA ALA A 9 1.19 -24.99 20.79
C ALA A 9 0.88 -23.53 21.18
N GLY A 10 -0.19 -23.31 21.97
CA GLY A 10 -0.62 -21.98 22.38
C GLY A 10 -1.38 -21.19 21.32
N LEU A 11 -1.70 -21.80 20.17
CA LEU A 11 -2.45 -21.13 19.09
C LEU A 11 -3.92 -20.87 19.46
N ALA A 12 -4.54 -21.81 20.18
CA ALA A 12 -5.96 -21.77 20.52
C ALA A 12 -6.31 -22.83 21.58
N SER A 13 -7.52 -22.72 22.14
CA SER A 13 -8.20 -23.83 22.83
C SER A 13 -8.77 -24.85 21.83
N TYR A 14 -9.04 -26.08 22.27
CA TYR A 14 -9.72 -27.08 21.45
C TYR A 14 -11.12 -26.62 20.99
N HIS A 15 -11.83 -25.83 21.81
CA HIS A 15 -13.12 -25.25 21.43
C HIS A 15 -12.99 -24.29 20.24
N GLN A 16 -11.99 -23.39 20.28
CA GLN A 16 -11.72 -22.46 19.17
C GLN A 16 -11.26 -23.21 17.91
N ALA A 17 -10.42 -24.23 18.06
CA ALA A 17 -9.96 -25.03 16.92
C ALA A 17 -11.08 -25.85 16.26
N ALA A 18 -12.12 -26.23 17.02
CA ALA A 18 -13.28 -26.94 16.52
C ALA A 18 -14.30 -26.04 15.78
N GLN A 19 -14.18 -24.72 15.89
CA GLN A 19 -15.05 -23.81 15.13
C GLN A 19 -14.71 -23.86 13.64
N PRO A 20 -15.70 -23.83 12.75
CA PRO A 20 -15.42 -23.63 11.33
C PRO A 20 -14.75 -22.27 11.13
N GLY A 21 -13.84 -22.21 10.16
CA GLY A 21 -13.30 -20.94 9.65
C GLY A 21 -13.84 -20.67 8.25
N LEU A 22 -13.24 -19.70 7.57
CA LEU A 22 -13.52 -19.41 6.17
C LEU A 22 -13.21 -20.63 5.27
N GLY A 23 -14.06 -20.88 4.28
CA GLY A 23 -13.85 -21.92 3.28
C GLY A 23 -12.70 -21.58 2.32
N VAL A 24 -12.19 -22.57 1.58
CA VAL A 24 -11.10 -22.36 0.62
C VAL A 24 -11.51 -21.38 -0.49
N GLU A 25 -12.70 -21.53 -1.07
CA GLU A 25 -13.16 -20.63 -2.13
C GLU A 25 -13.32 -19.19 -1.63
N GLU A 26 -13.87 -19.02 -0.42
CA GLU A 26 -14.01 -17.69 0.17
C GLU A 26 -12.63 -17.04 0.44
N ASN A 27 -11.66 -17.82 0.93
CA ASN A 27 -10.28 -17.35 1.08
C ASN A 27 -9.69 -16.89 -0.25
N VAL A 28 -9.80 -17.70 -1.30
CA VAL A 28 -9.25 -17.40 -2.63
C VAL A 28 -9.88 -16.12 -3.21
N GLN A 29 -11.20 -15.95 -3.08
CA GLN A 29 -11.89 -14.74 -3.54
C GLN A 29 -11.40 -13.49 -2.79
N ARG A 30 -11.25 -13.57 -1.46
CA ARG A 30 -10.72 -12.46 -0.65
C ARG A 30 -9.28 -12.13 -1.03
N PHE A 31 -8.40 -13.13 -1.16
CA PHE A 31 -7.00 -12.90 -1.52
C PHE A 31 -6.83 -12.33 -2.92
N TRP A 32 -7.68 -12.70 -3.88
CA TRP A 32 -7.67 -12.10 -5.20
C TRP A 32 -7.97 -10.59 -5.11
N ARG A 33 -9.00 -10.21 -4.35
CA ARG A 33 -9.33 -8.79 -4.11
C ARG A 33 -8.19 -8.06 -3.39
N TYR A 34 -7.63 -8.65 -2.34
CA TYR A 34 -6.53 -8.04 -1.59
C TYR A 34 -5.31 -7.81 -2.48
N ALA A 35 -4.90 -8.82 -3.25
CA ALA A 35 -3.78 -8.70 -4.16
C ALA A 35 -4.03 -7.64 -5.23
N TRP A 36 -5.28 -7.48 -5.69
CA TRP A 36 -5.63 -6.41 -6.60
C TRP A 36 -5.52 -5.03 -5.95
N PHE A 37 -6.06 -4.83 -4.75
CA PHE A 37 -5.94 -3.56 -4.03
C PHE A 37 -4.48 -3.18 -3.77
N GLU A 38 -3.66 -4.11 -3.29
CA GLU A 38 -2.23 -3.89 -3.04
C GLU A 38 -1.47 -3.59 -4.33
N LYS A 39 -1.69 -4.36 -5.39
CA LYS A 39 -1.11 -4.08 -6.72
C LYS A 39 -1.47 -2.66 -7.17
N ARG A 40 -2.73 -2.26 -7.01
CA ARG A 40 -3.20 -0.95 -7.46
C ARG A 40 -2.70 0.18 -6.55
N LEU A 41 -2.41 -0.08 -5.27
CA LEU A 41 -1.69 0.84 -4.38
C LEU A 41 -0.25 1.07 -4.85
N LEU A 42 0.46 -0.01 -5.22
CA LEU A 42 1.75 0.07 -5.88
C LEU A 42 1.65 0.93 -7.16
N ASP A 43 0.71 0.64 -8.05
CA ASP A 43 0.52 1.42 -9.29
C ASP A 43 0.29 2.92 -9.00
N VAL A 44 -0.58 3.24 -8.04
CA VAL A 44 -0.86 4.62 -7.60
C VAL A 44 0.42 5.31 -7.09
N ALA A 45 1.21 4.61 -6.28
CA ALA A 45 2.46 5.16 -5.77
C ALA A 45 3.46 5.46 -6.90
N LEU A 46 3.64 4.52 -7.84
CA LEU A 46 4.50 4.72 -9.01
C LEU A 46 4.04 5.92 -9.85
N TYR A 47 2.74 6.11 -10.03
CA TYR A 47 2.21 7.23 -10.81
C TYR A 47 2.36 8.59 -10.12
N TRP A 48 2.36 8.61 -8.79
CA TRP A 48 2.38 9.86 -8.01
C TRP A 48 3.75 10.23 -7.46
N LEU A 49 4.71 9.30 -7.41
CA LEU A 49 6.00 9.51 -6.75
C LEU A 49 6.74 10.75 -7.28
N ALA A 50 6.90 10.85 -8.60
CA ALA A 50 7.64 11.96 -9.22
C ALA A 50 6.90 13.31 -9.08
N SER A 51 5.60 13.34 -9.37
CA SER A 51 4.80 14.58 -9.44
C SER A 51 4.35 15.12 -8.08
N THR A 52 4.48 14.35 -7.00
CA THR A 52 4.23 14.86 -5.64
C THR A 52 5.38 15.80 -5.24
N PRO A 53 5.15 16.99 -4.67
CA PRO A 53 6.25 17.90 -4.32
C PRO A 53 6.89 17.63 -2.95
N GLU A 54 6.11 17.21 -1.96
CA GLU A 54 6.54 17.03 -0.56
C GLU A 54 7.43 15.79 -0.42
N TRP A 55 8.57 15.97 0.24
CA TRP A 55 9.58 14.92 0.39
C TRP A 55 9.09 13.71 1.19
N GLU A 56 8.47 13.96 2.34
CA GLU A 56 7.97 12.94 3.26
C GLU A 56 6.86 12.10 2.62
N ALA A 57 6.04 12.72 1.77
CA ALA A 57 5.04 12.00 1.00
C ALA A 57 5.70 11.02 0.01
N LYS A 58 6.83 11.37 -0.60
CA LYS A 58 7.57 10.47 -1.48
C LYS A 58 8.25 9.34 -0.74
N GLU A 59 8.83 9.62 0.43
CA GLU A 59 9.43 8.59 1.29
C GLU A 59 8.38 7.52 1.60
N ALA A 60 7.17 7.94 1.98
CA ALA A 60 6.06 7.03 2.23
C ALA A 60 5.59 6.30 0.95
N LEU A 61 5.40 7.00 -0.17
CA LEU A 61 5.00 6.35 -1.43
C LEU A 61 6.03 5.31 -1.87
N GLY A 62 7.34 5.61 -1.76
CA GLY A 62 8.42 4.69 -2.08
C GLY A 62 8.39 3.45 -1.20
N LEU A 63 8.52 3.63 0.13
CA LEU A 63 8.54 2.52 1.08
C LEU A 63 7.27 1.67 0.99
N HIS A 64 6.10 2.30 1.04
CA HIS A 64 4.85 1.55 1.11
C HIS A 64 4.57 0.81 -0.20
N SER A 65 4.99 1.34 -1.35
CA SER A 65 4.86 0.61 -2.63
C SER A 65 5.69 -0.69 -2.66
N HIS A 66 6.86 -0.70 -2.02
CA HIS A 66 7.66 -1.91 -1.87
C HIS A 66 6.97 -2.93 -0.95
N LEU A 67 6.39 -2.47 0.15
CA LEU A 67 5.60 -3.32 1.05
C LEU A 67 4.40 -3.92 0.33
N ASP A 68 3.67 -3.13 -0.47
CA ASP A 68 2.56 -3.60 -1.30
C ASP A 68 3.02 -4.70 -2.26
N ALA A 69 4.21 -4.54 -2.88
CA ALA A 69 4.79 -5.55 -3.75
C ALA A 69 5.06 -6.88 -3.01
N LEU A 70 5.60 -6.81 -1.79
CA LEU A 70 5.82 -7.97 -0.92
C LEU A 70 4.50 -8.62 -0.48
N HIS A 71 3.49 -7.83 -0.15
CA HIS A 71 2.17 -8.32 0.27
C HIS A 71 1.47 -9.06 -0.86
N VAL A 72 1.48 -8.53 -2.08
CA VAL A 72 0.95 -9.24 -3.25
C VAL A 72 1.71 -10.55 -3.49
N ALA A 73 3.04 -10.59 -3.32
CA ALA A 73 3.81 -11.82 -3.50
C ALA A 73 3.35 -12.90 -2.51
N ALA A 74 3.19 -12.53 -1.23
CA ALA A 74 2.69 -13.42 -0.19
C ALA A 74 1.26 -13.92 -0.48
N LEU A 75 0.38 -13.02 -0.92
CA LEU A 75 -1.01 -13.35 -1.28
C LEU A 75 -1.08 -14.33 -2.47
N ARG A 76 -0.28 -14.08 -3.53
CA ARG A 76 -0.20 -14.96 -4.70
C ARG A 76 0.32 -16.34 -4.32
N GLN A 77 1.36 -16.40 -3.49
CA GLN A 77 1.86 -17.67 -2.96
C GLN A 77 0.76 -18.42 -2.21
N ARG A 78 0.05 -17.76 -1.28
CA ARG A 78 -1.00 -18.41 -0.50
C ARG A 78 -2.14 -18.93 -1.36
N VAL A 79 -2.55 -18.19 -2.39
CA VAL A 79 -3.55 -18.65 -3.36
C VAL A 79 -3.08 -19.90 -4.11
N SER A 80 -1.81 -19.94 -4.53
CA SER A 80 -1.25 -21.11 -5.23
C SER A 80 -1.20 -22.39 -4.36
N GLU A 81 -1.01 -22.23 -3.05
CA GLU A 81 -1.04 -23.33 -2.08
C GLU A 81 -2.46 -23.88 -1.87
N MET A 82 -3.49 -23.06 -2.09
CA MET A 82 -4.90 -23.43 -1.89
C MET A 82 -5.58 -23.96 -3.16
N ARG A 83 -5.16 -23.50 -4.35
CA ARG A 83 -5.85 -23.79 -5.62
C ARG A 83 -4.87 -24.02 -6.75
N ASN A 84 -5.08 -25.12 -7.49
CA ASN A 84 -4.31 -25.46 -8.68
C ASN A 84 -5.25 -25.84 -9.87
N PRO A 85 -5.19 -25.15 -11.02
CA PRO A 85 -4.36 -23.97 -11.29
C PRO A 85 -4.82 -22.75 -10.51
N ALA A 86 -3.86 -21.91 -10.10
CA ALA A 86 -4.17 -20.62 -9.48
C ALA A 86 -4.92 -19.71 -10.47
N PRO A 87 -5.86 -18.87 -9.99
CA PRO A 87 -6.52 -17.89 -10.84
C PRO A 87 -5.51 -16.86 -11.37
N ARG A 88 -5.86 -16.23 -12.50
CA ARG A 88 -5.13 -15.08 -13.04
C ARG A 88 -5.35 -13.86 -12.15
N MET A 89 -4.41 -13.61 -11.25
CA MET A 89 -4.44 -12.49 -10.29
C MET A 89 -3.95 -11.16 -10.87
N ASP A 90 -3.59 -11.15 -12.16
CA ASP A 90 -3.27 -9.98 -12.97
C ASP A 90 -4.50 -9.33 -13.62
N VAL A 91 -5.69 -9.90 -13.39
CA VAL A 91 -6.98 -9.38 -13.88
C VAL A 91 -7.80 -8.84 -12.72
N SER A 92 -8.49 -7.73 -12.95
CA SER A 92 -9.40 -7.13 -11.98
C SER A 92 -10.50 -8.10 -11.54
N PRO A 93 -10.72 -8.29 -10.22
CA PRO A 93 -11.80 -9.12 -9.72
C PRO A 93 -13.18 -8.46 -9.80
N ASP A 94 -13.25 -7.13 -9.91
CA ASP A 94 -14.51 -6.37 -9.94
C ASP A 94 -14.28 -4.98 -10.55
N GLU A 95 -15.00 -4.64 -11.63
CA GLU A 95 -14.93 -3.33 -12.29
C GLU A 95 -15.25 -2.16 -11.34
N ALA A 96 -16.01 -2.40 -10.26
CA ALA A 96 -16.25 -1.40 -9.23
C ALA A 96 -14.97 -1.02 -8.47
N ILE A 97 -14.02 -1.94 -8.29
CA ILE A 97 -12.72 -1.62 -7.70
C ILE A 97 -11.92 -0.73 -8.64
N ASP A 98 -11.95 -1.02 -9.94
CA ASP A 98 -11.25 -0.19 -10.93
C ASP A 98 -11.85 1.21 -11.02
N ARG A 99 -13.18 1.34 -10.89
CA ARG A 99 -13.85 2.64 -10.78
C ARG A 99 -13.41 3.40 -9.53
N PHE A 100 -13.27 2.74 -8.38
CA PHE A 100 -12.72 3.36 -7.17
C PHE A 100 -11.30 3.90 -7.41
N PHE A 101 -10.41 3.11 -8.04
CA PHE A 101 -9.05 3.59 -8.35
C PHE A 101 -9.04 4.68 -9.42
N ALA A 102 -9.95 4.64 -10.40
CA ALA A 102 -10.09 5.72 -11.38
C ALA A 102 -10.45 7.03 -10.69
N GLU A 103 -11.37 7.01 -9.72
CA GLU A 103 -11.70 8.18 -8.90
C GLU A 103 -10.52 8.61 -8.02
N LEU A 104 -9.86 7.68 -7.30
CA LEU A 104 -8.69 7.98 -6.47
C LEU A 104 -7.60 8.71 -7.26
N LEU A 105 -7.34 8.29 -8.50
CA LEU A 105 -6.35 8.91 -9.39
C LEU A 105 -6.70 10.34 -9.83
N THR A 106 -7.92 10.82 -9.59
CA THR A 106 -8.31 12.21 -9.84
C THR A 106 -7.87 13.19 -8.75
N ALA A 107 -7.18 12.72 -7.71
CA ALA A 107 -6.61 13.57 -6.66
C ALA A 107 -5.76 14.70 -7.27
N THR A 108 -6.05 15.94 -6.87
CA THR A 108 -5.52 17.16 -7.49
C THR A 108 -4.26 17.69 -6.82
N ASP A 109 -4.09 17.43 -5.53
CA ASP A 109 -2.97 17.88 -4.71
C ASP A 109 -2.58 16.82 -3.66
N THR A 110 -1.55 17.13 -2.88
CA THR A 110 -1.04 16.20 -1.86
C THR A 110 -2.05 15.94 -0.76
N LEU A 111 -2.91 16.91 -0.42
CA LEU A 111 -4.01 16.69 0.53
C LEU A 111 -4.93 15.58 0.03
N GLU A 112 -5.45 15.68 -1.19
CA GLU A 112 -6.35 14.65 -1.73
C GLU A 112 -5.66 13.29 -1.89
N LYS A 113 -4.38 13.26 -2.29
CA LYS A 113 -3.59 12.02 -2.39
C LYS A 113 -3.45 11.33 -1.03
N ILE A 114 -2.99 12.06 0.00
CA ILE A 114 -2.78 11.53 1.34
C ILE A 114 -4.10 11.10 1.97
N VAL A 115 -5.14 11.94 1.88
CA VAL A 115 -6.46 11.63 2.41
C VAL A 115 -7.08 10.40 1.71
N GLY A 116 -6.94 10.27 0.39
CA GLY A 116 -7.50 9.14 -0.35
C GLY A 116 -6.82 7.81 -0.02
N VAL A 117 -5.48 7.78 0.01
CA VAL A 117 -4.74 6.54 0.30
C VAL A 117 -4.76 6.22 1.80
N TYR A 118 -4.38 7.17 2.65
CA TYR A 118 -4.15 6.93 4.08
C TYR A 118 -5.37 7.21 4.96
N GLY A 119 -6.33 8.01 4.48
CA GLY A 119 -7.58 8.28 5.19
C GLY A 119 -8.75 7.36 4.82
N VAL A 120 -8.68 6.65 3.67
CA VAL A 120 -9.77 5.78 3.18
C VAL A 120 -9.28 4.37 2.90
N LEU A 121 -8.35 4.20 1.96
CA LEU A 121 -8.00 2.88 1.44
C LEU A 121 -7.19 2.02 2.43
N ARG A 122 -6.08 2.55 2.98
CA ARG A 122 -5.21 1.85 3.93
C ARG A 122 -5.94 1.43 5.21
N PRO A 123 -6.80 2.27 5.82
CA PRO A 123 -7.59 1.85 6.98
C PRO A 123 -8.57 0.72 6.64
N ALA A 124 -9.27 0.82 5.51
CA ALA A 124 -10.22 -0.22 5.10
C ALA A 124 -9.51 -1.57 4.85
N LEU A 125 -8.30 -1.54 4.28
CA LEU A 125 -7.50 -2.73 4.01
C LEU A 125 -7.04 -3.41 5.30
N LEU A 126 -6.54 -2.62 6.26
CA LEU A 126 -6.15 -3.13 7.59
C LEU A 126 -7.34 -3.78 8.31
N GLU A 127 -8.51 -3.15 8.30
CA GLU A 127 -9.72 -3.72 8.91
C GLU A 127 -10.15 -5.01 8.22
N ALA A 128 -10.05 -5.09 6.89
CA ALA A 128 -10.32 -6.33 6.17
C ALA A 128 -9.35 -7.46 6.55
N TYR A 129 -8.05 -7.16 6.73
CA TYR A 129 -7.06 -8.14 7.17
C TYR A 129 -7.30 -8.62 8.59
N ARG A 130 -7.63 -7.71 9.52
CA ARG A 130 -8.00 -8.05 10.90
C ARG A 130 -9.26 -8.91 10.95
N ALA A 131 -10.29 -8.55 10.19
CA ALA A 131 -11.51 -9.33 10.09
C ALA A 131 -11.23 -10.73 9.51
N HIS A 132 -10.42 -10.84 8.45
CA HIS A 132 -10.04 -12.13 7.88
C HIS A 132 -9.27 -12.98 8.90
N TYR A 133 -8.26 -12.41 9.56
CA TYR A 133 -7.48 -13.09 10.59
C TYR A 133 -8.35 -13.62 11.73
N ALA A 134 -9.33 -12.83 12.19
CA ALA A 134 -10.25 -13.22 13.24
C ALA A 134 -11.16 -14.40 12.85
N ASN A 135 -11.57 -14.47 11.57
CA ASN A 135 -12.48 -15.48 11.05
C ASN A 135 -11.78 -16.73 10.46
N SER A 136 -10.45 -16.70 10.27
CA SER A 136 -9.68 -17.89 9.89
C SER A 136 -9.48 -18.84 11.08
N ASN A 137 -9.63 -20.15 10.83
CA ASN A 137 -9.44 -21.16 11.87
C ASN A 137 -7.97 -21.14 12.37
N PRO A 138 -7.73 -21.12 13.70
CA PRO A 138 -6.40 -20.97 14.28
C PRO A 138 -5.45 -22.15 14.05
N VAL A 139 -5.96 -23.31 13.66
CA VAL A 139 -5.19 -24.54 13.44
C VAL A 139 -5.25 -24.98 11.98
N ALA A 140 -6.45 -25.20 11.45
CA ALA A 140 -6.66 -25.72 10.10
C ALA A 140 -6.23 -24.73 9.01
N ASP A 141 -6.35 -23.42 9.27
CA ASP A 141 -5.94 -22.35 8.36
C ASP A 141 -4.82 -21.49 8.97
N TYR A 142 -3.97 -22.12 9.78
CA TYR A 142 -2.82 -21.47 10.39
C TYR A 142 -1.90 -20.76 9.37
N PRO A 143 -1.59 -21.34 8.17
CA PRO A 143 -0.76 -20.66 7.18
C PRO A 143 -1.31 -19.28 6.75
N THR A 144 -2.63 -19.17 6.56
CA THR A 144 -3.29 -17.89 6.25
C THR A 144 -3.15 -16.90 7.40
N ARG A 145 -3.41 -17.34 8.64
CA ARG A 145 -3.25 -16.48 9.82
C ARG A 145 -1.81 -16.03 10.01
N TYR A 146 -0.84 -16.91 9.74
CA TYR A 146 0.57 -16.58 9.78
C TYR A 146 0.90 -15.46 8.79
N MET A 147 0.49 -15.61 7.52
CA MET A 147 0.68 -14.57 6.50
C MET A 147 0.00 -13.25 6.90
N LEU A 148 -1.30 -13.29 7.23
CA LEU A 148 -2.07 -12.09 7.60
C LEU A 148 -1.48 -11.36 8.79
N ARG A 149 -0.90 -12.06 9.77
CA ARG A 149 -0.25 -11.41 10.93
C ARG A 149 0.87 -10.47 10.50
N HIS A 150 1.66 -10.81 9.48
CA HIS A 150 2.76 -9.95 9.01
C HIS A 150 2.21 -8.78 8.19
N LEU A 151 1.26 -9.04 7.29
CA LEU A 151 0.57 -7.98 6.55
C LEU A 151 -0.09 -6.96 7.49
N ILE A 152 -0.70 -7.42 8.59
CA ILE A 152 -1.33 -6.58 9.62
C ILE A 152 -0.28 -5.70 10.30
N VAL A 153 0.87 -6.25 10.71
CA VAL A 153 1.93 -5.48 11.38
C VAL A 153 2.43 -4.35 10.46
N ASP A 154 2.72 -4.67 9.20
CA ASP A 154 3.16 -3.66 8.23
C ASP A 154 2.06 -2.60 8.04
N HIS A 155 0.80 -3.02 7.91
CA HIS A 155 -0.32 -2.09 7.75
C HIS A 155 -0.62 -1.25 9.00
N GLU A 156 -0.34 -1.75 10.20
CA GLU A 156 -0.45 -0.97 11.44
C GLU A 156 0.54 0.19 11.45
N GLU A 157 1.79 -0.05 11.04
CA GLU A 157 2.82 0.98 10.92
C GLU A 157 2.48 1.99 9.81
N ILE A 158 2.05 1.50 8.64
CA ILE A 158 1.61 2.35 7.52
C ILE A 158 0.43 3.25 7.93
N ASN A 159 -0.57 2.69 8.62
CA ASN A 159 -1.74 3.45 9.07
C ASN A 159 -1.40 4.43 10.20
N ALA A 160 -0.45 4.09 11.09
CA ALA A 160 0.02 5.01 12.12
C ALA A 160 0.67 6.26 11.50
N TRP A 161 1.61 6.07 10.57
CA TRP A 161 2.18 7.18 9.80
C TRP A 161 1.10 7.94 9.02
N GLY A 162 0.19 7.21 8.37
CA GLY A 162 -0.89 7.79 7.58
C GLY A 162 -1.83 8.68 8.40
N HIS A 163 -2.15 8.28 9.63
CA HIS A 163 -2.95 9.08 10.55
C HIS A 163 -2.26 10.41 10.90
N GLU A 164 -0.97 10.36 11.23
CA GLU A 164 -0.17 11.56 11.50
C GLU A 164 -0.05 12.46 10.26
N ALA A 165 0.16 11.89 9.08
CA ALA A 165 0.25 12.61 7.82
C ALA A 165 -1.07 13.31 7.45
N VAL A 166 -2.22 12.63 7.60
CA VAL A 166 -3.54 13.24 7.39
C VAL A 166 -3.77 14.38 8.39
N ALA A 167 -3.42 14.20 9.67
CA ALA A 167 -3.54 15.25 10.67
C ALA A 167 -2.65 16.46 10.37
N ALA A 168 -1.44 16.24 9.86
CA ALA A 168 -0.50 17.31 9.52
C ALA A 168 -0.93 18.13 8.30
N ILE A 169 -1.48 17.48 7.26
CA ILE A 169 -1.87 18.16 6.01
C ILE A 169 -3.23 18.87 6.11
N VAL A 170 -4.11 18.42 7.02
CA VAL A 170 -5.41 19.06 7.28
C VAL A 170 -5.26 20.13 8.36
N ALA A 171 -4.65 21.26 7.97
CA ALA A 171 -4.26 22.33 8.89
C ALA A 171 -5.36 23.38 9.13
N THR A 172 -6.19 23.65 8.12
CA THR A 172 -7.24 24.69 8.18
C THR A 172 -8.65 24.08 8.17
N GLU A 173 -9.66 24.89 8.48
CA GLU A 173 -11.06 24.45 8.37
C GLU A 173 -11.46 24.18 6.91
N GLY A 174 -10.92 24.95 5.96
CA GLY A 174 -11.12 24.69 4.54
C GLY A 174 -10.51 23.35 4.10
N ASP A 175 -9.33 22.99 4.63
CA ASP A 175 -8.72 21.68 4.38
C ASP A 175 -9.57 20.56 4.97
N ARG A 176 -10.15 20.78 6.15
CA ARG A 176 -11.02 19.81 6.83
C ARG A 176 -12.28 19.52 6.01
N GLU A 177 -12.96 20.56 5.55
CA GLU A 177 -14.16 20.42 4.71
C GLU A 177 -13.82 19.67 3.40
N ARG A 178 -12.71 20.04 2.74
CA ARG A 178 -12.24 19.36 1.53
C ARG A 178 -11.90 17.89 1.78
N ALA A 179 -11.16 17.60 2.84
CA ALA A 179 -10.78 16.23 3.20
C ALA A 179 -12.01 15.37 3.49
N GLN A 180 -12.99 15.89 4.26
CA GLN A 180 -14.23 15.17 4.56
C GLN A 180 -15.06 14.90 3.31
N ALA A 181 -15.23 15.89 2.43
CA ALA A 181 -15.94 15.71 1.17
C ALA A 181 -15.25 14.65 0.29
N TRP A 182 -13.92 14.67 0.24
CA TRP A 182 -13.13 13.71 -0.52
C TRP A 182 -13.20 12.28 0.04
N GLN A 183 -13.08 12.13 1.37
CA GLN A 183 -13.27 10.84 2.05
C GLN A 183 -14.67 10.28 1.78
N ALA A 184 -15.71 11.11 1.90
CA ALA A 184 -17.09 10.69 1.67
C ALA A 184 -17.34 10.24 0.22
N HIS A 185 -16.71 10.92 -0.75
CA HIS A 185 -16.74 10.53 -2.16
C HIS A 185 -16.11 9.15 -2.36
N LEU A 186 -14.85 8.98 -1.96
CA LEU A 186 -14.12 7.72 -2.16
C LEU A 186 -14.72 6.55 -1.38
N THR A 187 -15.24 6.80 -0.18
CA THR A 187 -15.89 5.76 0.64
C THR A 187 -17.12 5.19 -0.07
N GLN A 188 -17.93 6.02 -0.74
CA GLN A 188 -19.09 5.54 -1.50
C GLN A 188 -18.67 4.66 -2.70
N TYR A 189 -17.59 5.01 -3.40
CA TYR A 189 -17.05 4.17 -4.47
C TYR A 189 -16.49 2.84 -3.94
N LEU A 190 -15.79 2.87 -2.80
CA LEU A 190 -15.29 1.65 -2.16
C LEU A 190 -16.44 0.75 -1.69
N GLN A 191 -17.50 1.32 -1.11
CA GLN A 191 -18.71 0.59 -0.74
C GLN A 191 -19.43 -0.01 -1.96
N ALA A 192 -19.48 0.69 -3.09
CA ALA A 192 -20.02 0.12 -4.33
C ALA A 192 -19.20 -1.04 -4.90
N ALA A 193 -17.91 -1.12 -4.53
CA ALA A 193 -17.08 -2.30 -4.74
C ALA A 193 -17.39 -3.46 -3.78
N GLY A 194 -18.29 -3.28 -2.81
CA GLY A 194 -18.53 -4.23 -1.71
C GLY A 194 -17.45 -4.17 -0.64
N GLY A 195 -16.76 -3.03 -0.51
CA GLY A 195 -15.60 -2.88 0.37
C GLY A 195 -14.39 -3.66 -0.12
N ILE A 196 -13.39 -3.81 0.75
CA ILE A 196 -12.16 -4.54 0.39
C ILE A 196 -12.45 -6.03 0.17
N ALA A 197 -13.22 -6.64 1.07
CA ALA A 197 -13.53 -8.07 1.03
C ALA A 197 -14.68 -8.45 0.08
N GLY A 198 -15.44 -7.50 -0.44
CA GLY A 198 -16.53 -7.73 -1.40
C GLY A 198 -17.89 -8.09 -0.79
N GLY A 199 -18.04 -7.99 0.54
CA GLY A 199 -19.24 -8.36 1.27
C GLY A 199 -20.12 -7.19 1.74
N ASP A 200 -19.68 -5.95 1.55
CA ASP A 200 -20.41 -4.78 2.07
C ASP A 200 -21.67 -4.49 1.24
N GLU A 201 -22.66 -3.88 1.88
CA GLU A 201 -23.87 -3.40 1.21
C GLU A 201 -23.51 -2.29 0.21
N LYS A 202 -23.96 -2.47 -1.05
CA LYS A 202 -23.68 -1.52 -2.12
C LYS A 202 -24.69 -0.37 -2.06
N PRO A 203 -24.25 0.89 -2.18
CA PRO A 203 -25.15 2.04 -2.19
C PRO A 203 -26.07 2.00 -3.42
N ALA A 204 -27.29 2.50 -3.25
CA ALA A 204 -28.28 2.56 -4.34
C ALA A 204 -27.88 3.53 -5.47
N GLN A 205 -27.15 4.60 -5.11
CA GLN A 205 -26.68 5.61 -6.05
C GLN A 205 -25.27 6.06 -5.67
N LEU A 206 -24.43 6.24 -6.68
CA LEU A 206 -23.09 6.80 -6.53
C LEU A 206 -23.10 8.32 -6.76
N PRO A 207 -22.17 9.06 -6.12
CA PRO A 207 -21.95 10.45 -6.49
C PRO A 207 -21.45 10.56 -7.94
N ALA A 208 -21.52 11.76 -8.52
CA ALA A 208 -21.07 11.96 -9.90
C ALA A 208 -19.55 11.68 -10.01
N PRO A 209 -19.10 10.91 -11.01
CA PRO A 209 -17.67 10.60 -11.17
C PRO A 209 -16.86 11.85 -11.49
N ARG A 210 -15.70 11.97 -10.86
CA ARG A 210 -14.65 12.94 -11.23
C ARG A 210 -13.81 12.41 -12.40
N ALA A 211 -13.69 11.10 -12.55
CA ALA A 211 -12.90 10.50 -13.61
C ALA A 211 -13.61 10.68 -14.97
N THR A 212 -12.95 11.36 -15.90
CA THR A 212 -13.50 11.68 -17.24
C THR A 212 -12.81 10.93 -18.38
N GLY A 213 -11.90 10.00 -18.08
CA GLY A 213 -11.18 9.20 -19.06
C GLY A 213 -10.01 8.44 -18.45
N THR A 214 -9.14 7.92 -19.31
CA THR A 214 -7.91 7.22 -18.89
C THR A 214 -6.94 8.19 -18.21
N PHE A 215 -6.57 7.89 -16.97
CA PHE A 215 -5.55 8.63 -16.24
C PHE A 215 -4.20 8.56 -16.96
N ARG A 216 -3.47 9.69 -17.01
CA ARG A 216 -2.13 9.78 -17.57
C ARG A 216 -1.16 10.27 -16.48
N PRO A 217 -0.22 9.43 -16.02
CA PRO A 217 0.74 9.84 -15.01
C PRO A 217 1.64 10.99 -15.49
N ASP A 218 1.92 11.93 -14.57
CA ASP A 218 2.97 12.93 -14.74
C ASP A 218 4.23 12.43 -14.03
N TYR A 219 5.23 12.00 -14.81
CA TYR A 219 6.51 11.54 -14.30
C TYR A 219 7.53 12.67 -14.16
N TYR A 220 7.12 13.94 -14.27
CA TYR A 220 8.02 15.06 -14.06
C TYR A 220 8.31 15.26 -12.56
N PRO A 221 9.58 15.16 -12.11
CA PRO A 221 9.93 15.35 -10.71
C PRO A 221 9.56 16.74 -10.20
N ARG A 222 8.85 16.81 -9.08
CA ARG A 222 8.55 18.05 -8.35
C ARG A 222 9.23 18.06 -6.99
N ARG A 223 9.44 19.25 -6.43
CA ARG A 223 10.02 19.47 -5.09
C ARG A 223 9.34 20.67 -4.44
N ASP A 224 9.13 20.63 -3.14
CA ASP A 224 8.63 21.76 -2.36
C ASP A 224 9.67 22.88 -2.15
N GLU A 225 9.28 23.97 -1.48
CA GLU A 225 10.07 25.20 -1.26
C GLU A 225 11.36 25.03 -0.47
N ARG A 226 11.52 23.92 0.27
CA ARG A 226 12.75 23.64 1.02
C ARG A 226 13.94 23.35 0.12
N PHE A 227 13.70 22.96 -1.13
CA PHE A 227 14.74 22.65 -2.11
C PHE A 227 15.09 23.91 -2.93
N ALA A 228 16.15 24.63 -2.53
CA ALA A 228 16.59 25.87 -3.19
C ALA A 228 17.28 25.66 -4.57
N MET A 229 17.77 24.45 -4.85
CA MET A 229 18.58 24.10 -6.03
C MET A 229 17.86 23.11 -6.96
N ARG A 230 16.55 23.25 -7.16
CA ARG A 230 15.69 22.30 -7.92
C ARG A 230 16.17 21.99 -9.34
N TRP A 231 17.01 22.86 -9.89
CA TRP A 231 17.51 22.79 -11.27
C TRP A 231 19.00 22.44 -11.38
N ASN A 232 19.69 22.25 -10.25
CA ASN A 232 21.11 21.98 -10.21
C ASN A 232 21.39 20.61 -9.57
N PHE A 233 22.07 19.74 -10.31
CA PHE A 233 22.58 18.47 -9.77
C PHE A 233 23.85 18.71 -8.96
N SER A 234 23.71 19.29 -7.76
CA SER A 234 24.79 19.37 -6.78
C SER A 234 24.63 18.27 -5.74
N ASN A 235 25.54 17.30 -5.74
CA ASN A 235 25.60 16.21 -4.76
C ASN A 235 26.89 16.33 -3.92
N PRO A 236 27.01 17.36 -3.05
CA PRO A 236 28.22 17.58 -2.23
C PRO A 236 28.54 16.38 -1.33
N GLN A 237 27.51 15.72 -0.79
CA GLN A 237 27.65 14.51 0.00
C GLN A 237 28.30 13.35 -0.78
N ARG A 238 28.09 13.26 -2.09
CA ARG A 238 28.80 12.28 -2.93
C ARG A 238 30.29 12.59 -3.00
N GLN A 239 30.66 13.86 -3.17
CA GLN A 239 32.06 14.28 -3.23
C GLN A 239 32.78 14.00 -1.91
N VAL A 240 32.16 14.31 -0.77
CA VAL A 240 32.71 14.03 0.56
C VAL A 240 32.85 12.53 0.79
N SER A 241 31.83 11.72 0.48
CA SER A 241 31.86 10.27 0.73
C SER A 241 32.98 9.53 -0.01
N LEU A 242 33.38 10.03 -1.20
CA LEU A 242 34.40 9.45 -2.06
C LEU A 242 35.81 10.01 -1.81
N ASN A 243 35.95 11.07 -1.03
CA ASN A 243 37.25 11.70 -0.78
C ASN A 243 38.02 10.95 0.32
N GLU A 244 39.06 10.21 -0.06
CA GLU A 244 39.88 9.44 0.90
C GLU A 244 40.73 10.30 1.84
N ASP A 245 40.92 11.59 1.51
CA ASP A 245 41.63 12.55 2.38
C ASP A 245 40.76 13.04 3.55
N VAL A 246 39.45 12.76 3.53
CA VAL A 246 38.49 13.13 4.58
C VAL A 246 38.38 12.01 5.62
N PRO A 247 38.24 12.33 6.93
CA PRO A 247 38.01 11.34 7.99
C PRO A 247 36.88 10.34 7.68
N LEU A 248 37.03 9.09 8.14
CA LEU A 248 36.09 7.99 7.83
C LEU A 248 34.67 8.25 8.38
N ASP A 249 34.57 8.85 9.55
CA ASP A 249 33.30 9.23 10.18
C ASP A 249 32.57 10.28 9.35
N GLU A 250 33.27 11.32 8.88
CA GLU A 250 32.69 12.32 7.97
C GLU A 250 32.23 11.70 6.65
N ARG A 251 33.04 10.82 6.05
CA ARG A 251 32.65 10.08 4.82
C ARG A 251 31.42 9.20 5.05
N THR A 252 31.32 8.59 6.22
CA THR A 252 30.18 7.75 6.61
C THR A 252 28.93 8.60 6.81
N LEU A 253 29.04 9.75 7.47
CA LEU A 253 27.93 10.71 7.58
C LEU A 253 27.48 11.22 6.21
N ALA A 254 28.41 11.52 5.31
CA ALA A 254 28.11 11.92 3.94
C ALA A 254 27.40 10.79 3.16
N LEU A 255 27.80 9.52 3.37
CA LEU A 255 27.13 8.36 2.78
C LEU A 255 25.71 8.19 3.34
N MET A 256 25.50 8.37 4.64
CA MET A 256 24.16 8.31 5.25
C MET A 256 23.27 9.44 4.73
N CYS A 257 23.79 10.67 4.66
CA CYS A 257 23.10 11.81 4.06
C CYS A 257 22.70 11.49 2.62
N ARG A 258 23.61 10.91 1.82
CA ARG A 258 23.30 10.49 0.44
C ARG A 258 22.10 9.55 0.40
N ARG A 259 22.07 8.50 1.24
CA ARG A 259 20.97 7.52 1.26
C ARG A 259 19.61 8.15 1.60
N ILE A 260 19.61 9.21 2.43
CA ILE A 260 18.38 9.92 2.79
C ILE A 260 17.88 10.81 1.64
N VAL A 261 18.77 11.36 0.82
CA VAL A 261 18.43 12.35 -0.21
C VAL A 261 18.39 11.82 -1.64
N GLU A 262 18.63 10.52 -1.87
CA GLU A 262 18.71 9.87 -3.19
C GLU A 262 17.32 9.44 -3.72
N MET A 263 16.41 10.41 -3.84
CA MET A 263 15.03 10.20 -4.33
C MET A 263 14.92 10.21 -5.86
N ASP A 264 15.91 10.77 -6.54
CA ASP A 264 15.98 10.81 -8.00
C ASP A 264 15.96 9.41 -8.64
N VAL A 265 16.58 8.42 -7.97
CA VAL A 265 16.57 7.02 -8.42
C VAL A 265 15.15 6.42 -8.34
N PRO A 266 14.47 6.39 -7.18
CA PRO A 266 13.07 5.95 -7.09
C PRO A 266 12.14 6.63 -8.10
N GLU A 267 12.26 7.94 -8.30
CA GLU A 267 11.44 8.68 -9.26
C GLU A 267 11.64 8.23 -10.71
N TYR A 268 12.89 7.95 -11.10
CA TYR A 268 13.19 7.42 -12.43
C TYR A 268 12.69 5.99 -12.59
N MET A 269 12.89 5.16 -11.56
CA MET A 269 12.43 3.76 -11.54
C MET A 269 10.92 3.65 -11.61
N ALA A 270 10.18 4.60 -11.02
CA ALA A 270 8.73 4.57 -10.99
C ALA A 270 8.08 4.40 -12.37
N ARG A 271 8.58 5.15 -13.36
CA ARG A 271 8.11 5.03 -14.75
C ARG A 271 8.48 3.69 -15.36
N ILE A 272 9.72 3.22 -15.15
CA ILE A 272 10.20 1.95 -15.72
C ILE A 272 9.32 0.79 -15.23
N ILE A 273 9.06 0.75 -13.93
CA ILE A 273 8.23 -0.29 -13.32
C ILE A 273 6.79 -0.18 -13.84
N ALA A 274 6.23 1.03 -13.86
CA ALA A 274 4.86 1.27 -14.32
C ALA A 274 4.62 0.96 -15.80
N GLU A 275 5.63 1.12 -16.66
CA GLU A 275 5.56 0.83 -18.09
C GLU A 275 6.00 -0.60 -18.45
N SER A 276 6.48 -1.38 -17.48
CA SER A 276 6.82 -2.79 -17.68
C SER A 276 5.59 -3.62 -18.05
N GLN A 277 5.77 -4.61 -18.94
CA GLN A 277 4.69 -5.46 -19.45
C GLN A 277 5.14 -6.93 -19.36
N ASP A 278 4.20 -7.81 -19.01
CA ASP A 278 4.39 -9.26 -18.99
C ASP A 278 5.53 -9.77 -18.08
N GLU A 279 5.98 -8.97 -17.12
CA GLU A 279 7.00 -9.36 -16.15
C GLU A 279 6.43 -10.28 -15.03
N PRO A 280 7.22 -11.25 -14.52
CA PRO A 280 6.84 -12.04 -13.35
C PRO A 280 6.71 -11.15 -12.11
N TRP A 281 5.95 -11.57 -11.09
CA TRP A 281 5.70 -10.69 -9.94
C TRP A 281 6.98 -10.36 -9.15
N GLU A 282 7.94 -11.27 -9.15
CA GLU A 282 9.26 -11.11 -8.54
C GLU A 282 10.00 -9.87 -9.08
N TYR A 283 9.80 -9.51 -10.35
CA TYR A 283 10.35 -8.28 -10.92
C TYR A 283 9.90 -7.04 -10.15
N TYR A 284 8.61 -6.93 -9.82
CA TYR A 284 8.06 -5.78 -9.12
C TYR A 284 8.58 -5.71 -7.68
N VAL A 285 8.79 -6.85 -7.03
CA VAL A 285 9.40 -6.92 -5.70
C VAL A 285 10.85 -6.45 -5.73
N GLU A 286 11.63 -6.90 -6.73
CA GLU A 286 13.04 -6.54 -6.85
C GLU A 286 13.25 -5.08 -7.24
N MET A 287 12.42 -4.56 -8.14
CA MET A 287 12.59 -3.21 -8.69
C MET A 287 12.08 -2.10 -7.76
N THR A 288 11.22 -2.44 -6.79
CA THR A 288 10.73 -1.49 -5.78
C THR A 288 11.60 -1.42 -4.52
N ARG A 289 12.62 -2.29 -4.41
CA ARG A 289 13.51 -2.40 -3.25
C ARG A 289 14.56 -1.29 -3.19
#